data_AF-A0A3Q9XX42-F1
#
_entry.id   AF-A0A3Q9XX42-F1
#
_cell.length_a   1.000
_cell.length_b   1.000
_cell.length_c   1.000
_cell.angle_alpha   90.00
_cell.angle_beta   90.00
_cell.angle_gamma   90.00
#
_symmetry.space_group_name_H-M   'P 1'
#
loop_
_entity.id
_entity.type
_entity.pdbx_description
1 polymer ?
#
loop_
_entity_poly.entity_id
_entity_poly.type
_entity_poly.pdbx_seq_one_letter_code
_entity_poly.pdbx_strand_id
1 'polypeptide(L)'
;MYSLHEPHVECIAKGEIEKSYEFGCKAALVITPQEGLALDVRAIHGNPYDGHTLEEAIRKAESNSDKNIEVDFVDKDYRGQTVEGKAIFISGQRKGLTHWIQT
;
A
#
# COMPACT_ATOMS: atom_id res chain seq x y z
N MET A 1 -25.92 -0.98 -5.91
CA MET A 1 -25.56 0.05 -4.93
C MET A 1 -25.73 -0.58 -3.55
N TYR A 2 -24.63 -0.88 -2.85
CA TYR A 2 -24.64 -1.74 -1.65
C TYR A 2 -24.38 -0.99 -0.33
N SER A 3 -23.93 0.27 -0.41
CA SER A 3 -23.79 1.21 0.70
C SER A 3 -24.75 2.38 0.47
N LEU A 4 -26.00 2.24 0.95
CA LEU A 4 -27.02 3.29 0.75
C LEU A 4 -26.82 4.50 1.67
N HIS A 5 -26.12 4.30 2.80
CA HIS A 5 -26.04 5.28 3.89
C HIS A 5 -24.67 5.98 4.00
N GLU A 6 -23.63 5.48 3.35
CA GLU A 6 -22.28 6.06 3.48
C GLU A 6 -21.62 6.17 2.09
N PRO A 7 -21.54 7.38 1.50
CA PRO A 7 -21.05 7.57 0.14
C PRO A 7 -19.53 7.38 0.01
N HIS A 8 -18.80 7.38 1.13
CA HIS A 8 -17.34 7.31 1.17
C HIS A 8 -16.79 5.89 1.38
N VAL A 9 -17.65 4.87 1.47
CA VAL A 9 -17.23 3.47 1.63
C VAL A 9 -17.56 2.63 0.42
N GLU A 10 -16.62 1.79 0.05
CA GLU A 10 -16.74 0.80 -1.00
C GLU A 10 -16.92 -0.61 -0.41
N CYS A 11 -17.48 -1.52 -1.21
CA CYS A 11 -17.49 -2.94 -0.87
C CYS A 11 -16.07 -3.50 -1.10
N ILE A 12 -15.37 -3.85 -0.03
CA ILE A 12 -14.00 -4.36 -0.06
C ILE A 12 -14.00 -5.88 -0.26
N ALA A 13 -14.88 -6.58 0.46
CA ALA A 13 -15.08 -8.00 0.30
C ALA A 13 -16.55 -8.31 0.02
N LYS A 14 -16.80 -9.01 -1.08
CA LYS A 14 -18.12 -9.55 -1.38
C LYS A 14 -18.31 -10.82 -0.54
N GLY A 15 -19.37 -10.85 0.27
CA GLY A 15 -19.70 -12.02 1.06
C GLY A 15 -19.94 -13.25 0.17
N GLU A 16 -19.37 -14.39 0.57
CA GLU A 16 -19.81 -15.71 0.12
C GLU A 16 -20.97 -16.18 1.02
N ILE A 17 -21.58 -17.34 0.73
CA ILE A 17 -22.77 -17.86 1.43
C ILE A 17 -22.63 -17.84 2.97
N GLU A 18 -21.40 -17.93 3.49
CA GLU A 18 -21.08 -17.96 4.92
C GLU A 18 -20.26 -16.75 5.42
N LYS A 19 -19.94 -15.77 4.56
CA LYS A 19 -19.11 -14.62 4.93
C LYS A 19 -19.89 -13.32 4.80
N SER A 20 -19.76 -12.48 5.82
CA SER A 20 -20.31 -11.13 5.80
C SER A 20 -19.67 -10.28 4.71
N TYR A 21 -20.41 -9.29 4.22
CA TYR A 21 -19.84 -8.22 3.41
C TYR A 21 -18.96 -7.32 4.27
N GLU A 22 -17.83 -6.92 3.72
CA GLU A 22 -16.96 -5.91 4.34
C GLU A 22 -17.02 -4.63 3.52
N PHE A 23 -17.37 -3.53 4.20
CA PHE A 23 -17.42 -2.20 3.63
C PHE A 23 -16.37 -1.32 4.30
N GLY A 24 -15.68 -0.50 3.51
CA GLY A 24 -14.66 0.40 4.00
C GLY A 24 -14.04 1.19 2.86
N CYS A 25 -13.07 2.04 3.21
CA CYS A 25 -12.23 2.74 2.25
C CYS A 25 -10.79 2.26 2.45
N LYS A 26 -10.09 2.00 1.35
CA LYS A 26 -8.67 1.61 1.39
C LYS A 26 -7.84 2.80 1.88
N ALA A 27 -6.74 2.53 2.56
CA ALA A 27 -5.79 3.56 2.99
C ALA A 27 -4.39 3.22 2.50
N ALA A 28 -3.64 4.23 2.04
CA ALA A 28 -2.21 4.17 1.80
C ALA A 28 -1.47 4.82 2.97
N LEU A 29 -0.42 4.16 3.45
CA LEU A 29 0.47 4.64 4.48
C LEU A 29 1.91 4.37 4.07
N VAL A 30 2.73 5.42 4.01
CA VAL A 30 4.17 5.32 3.76
C VAL A 30 4.91 5.87 4.97
N ILE A 31 5.76 5.04 5.57
CA ILE A 31 6.53 5.39 6.77
C ILE A 31 8.03 5.18 6.55
N THR A 32 8.85 5.94 7.27
CA THR A 32 10.29 5.64 7.33
C THR A 32 10.54 4.38 8.19
N PRO A 33 11.45 3.49 7.78
CA PRO A 33 11.63 2.20 8.46
C PRO A 33 12.25 2.29 9.85
N GLN A 34 13.07 3.31 10.12
CA GLN A 34 13.80 3.45 11.39
C GLN A 34 12.99 4.23 12.44
N GLU A 35 12.49 5.40 12.06
CA GLU A 35 11.84 6.34 12.99
C GLU A 35 10.30 6.24 12.96
N GLY A 36 9.73 5.49 12.01
CA GLY A 36 8.28 5.38 11.85
C GLY A 36 7.59 6.68 11.44
N LEU A 37 8.34 7.64 10.87
CA LEU A 37 7.79 8.92 10.44
C LEU A 37 6.89 8.71 9.22
N ALA A 38 5.63 9.11 9.33
CA ALA A 38 4.68 9.07 8.22
C ALA A 38 5.03 10.14 7.16
N LEU A 39 5.34 9.69 5.94
CA LEU A 39 5.63 10.54 4.79
C LEU A 39 4.39 10.83 3.95
N ASP A 40 3.45 9.87 3.88
CA ASP A 40 2.17 10.03 3.18
C ASP A 40 1.09 9.17 3.84
N VAL A 41 -0.10 9.75 4.01
CA VAL A 41 -1.29 9.06 4.56
C VAL A 41 -2.52 9.52 3.79
N ARG A 42 -3.20 8.60 3.10
CA ARG A 42 -4.37 8.96 2.27
C ARG A 42 -5.42 7.87 2.24
N ALA A 43 -6.67 8.30 2.15
CA ALA A 43 -7.78 7.44 1.76
C ALA A 43 -7.76 7.23 0.24
N ILE A 44 -8.00 5.99 -0.21
CA ILE A 44 -8.02 5.59 -1.61
C ILE A 44 -9.44 5.16 -1.97
N HIS A 45 -10.13 6.04 -2.69
CA HIS A 45 -11.51 5.83 -3.11
C HIS A 45 -11.63 5.02 -4.40
N GLY A 46 -12.80 4.43 -4.62
CA GLY A 46 -13.13 3.67 -5.82
C GLY A 46 -12.63 2.22 -5.80
N ASN A 47 -12.09 1.75 -4.66
CA ASN A 47 -11.58 0.39 -4.45
C ASN A 47 -10.65 -0.10 -5.60
N PRO A 48 -9.57 0.62 -5.93
CA PRO A 48 -8.63 0.17 -6.93
C PRO A 48 -7.90 -1.09 -6.46
N TYR A 49 -7.36 -1.83 -7.42
CA TYR A 49 -6.43 -2.92 -7.11
C TYR A 49 -5.16 -2.35 -6.46
N ASP A 50 -4.75 -2.92 -5.31
CA ASP A 50 -3.64 -2.41 -4.49
C ASP A 50 -2.35 -2.28 -5.27
N GLY A 51 -2.08 -3.22 -6.19
CA GLY A 51 -0.87 -3.15 -7.00
C GLY A 51 -0.72 -1.84 -7.78
N HIS A 52 -1.83 -1.24 -8.23
CA HIS A 52 -1.81 0.00 -9.00
C HIS A 52 -1.61 1.26 -8.15
N THR A 53 -1.63 1.16 -6.82
CA THR A 53 -1.48 2.32 -5.93
C THR A 53 -0.03 2.55 -5.50
N LEU A 54 0.88 1.60 -5.75
CA LEU A 54 2.26 1.66 -5.26
C LEU A 54 3.06 2.82 -5.83
N GLU A 55 3.06 2.98 -7.15
CA GLU A 55 3.82 4.04 -7.82
C GLU A 55 3.39 5.43 -7.34
N GLU A 56 2.08 5.62 -7.18
CA GLU A 56 1.53 6.89 -6.69
C GLU A 56 1.78 7.12 -5.21
N ALA A 57 1.84 6.06 -4.39
CA ALA A 57 2.22 6.17 -2.98
C ALA A 57 3.67 6.64 -2.85
N ILE A 58 4.59 6.03 -3.61
CA ILE A 58 6.00 6.41 -3.60
C ILE A 58 6.19 7.85 -4.10
N ARG A 59 5.61 8.20 -5.26
CA ARG A 59 5.73 9.55 -5.83
C ARG A 59 5.31 10.64 -4.85
N LYS A 60 4.26 10.38 -4.07
CA LYS A 60 3.72 11.33 -3.09
C LYS A 60 4.59 11.41 -1.84
N ALA A 61 5.09 10.28 -1.35
CA ALA A 61 6.05 10.26 -0.24
C ALA A 61 7.36 10.99 -0.62
N GLU A 62 7.86 10.82 -1.84
CA GLU A 62 9.02 11.56 -2.36
C GLU A 62 8.74 13.06 -2.42
N SER A 63 7.58 13.45 -2.96
CA SER A 63 7.16 14.85 -3.02
C SER A 63 6.96 15.50 -1.65
N ASN A 64 6.51 14.75 -0.63
CA ASN A 64 6.29 15.27 0.72
C ASN A 64 7.59 15.38 1.52
N SER A 65 8.59 14.57 1.18
CA SER A 65 9.87 14.50 1.89
C SER A 65 11.02 15.23 1.18
N ASP A 66 10.81 15.66 -0.07
CA ASP A 66 11.83 16.16 -0.99
C ASP A 66 13.04 15.22 -1.12
N LYS A 67 12.80 13.90 -1.00
CA LYS A 67 13.83 12.85 -1.08
C LYS A 67 13.46 11.81 -2.11
N ASN A 68 14.47 11.27 -2.77
CA ASN A 68 14.29 10.09 -3.62
C ASN A 68 14.26 8.82 -2.77
N ILE A 69 13.24 8.00 -2.97
CA ILE A 69 13.07 6.69 -2.33
C ILE A 69 13.59 5.63 -3.30
N GLU A 70 14.79 5.13 -3.03
CA GLU A 70 15.45 4.08 -3.82
C GLU A 70 14.98 2.67 -3.44
N VAL A 71 14.64 2.48 -2.17
CA VAL A 71 14.26 1.19 -1.59
C VAL A 71 12.94 1.33 -0.86
N ASP A 72 12.01 0.42 -1.13
CA ASP A 72 10.70 0.37 -0.47
C ASP A 72 10.37 -1.04 0.03
N PHE A 73 9.71 -1.12 1.19
CA PHE A 73 9.27 -2.34 1.84
C PHE A 73 7.74 -2.34 1.89
N VAL A 74 7.14 -3.27 1.16
CA VAL A 74 5.69 -3.24 0.91
C VAL A 74 5.02 -4.52 1.34
N ASP A 75 3.72 -4.42 1.61
CA ASP A 75 2.88 -5.56 1.93
C ASP A 75 2.75 -6.55 0.77
N LYS A 76 2.27 -7.75 1.08
CA LYS A 76 2.11 -8.84 0.11
C LYS A 76 1.12 -8.52 -1.00
N ASP A 77 0.21 -7.58 -0.77
CA ASP A 77 -0.82 -7.20 -1.74
C ASP A 77 -0.24 -6.42 -2.93
N TYR A 78 0.99 -5.89 -2.78
CA TYR A 78 1.77 -5.27 -3.86
C TYR A 78 2.61 -6.27 -4.66
N ARG A 79 2.42 -7.58 -4.48
CA ARG A 79 3.21 -8.59 -5.19
C ARG A 79 3.09 -8.44 -6.71
N GLY A 80 4.24 -8.53 -7.38
CA GLY A 80 4.33 -8.47 -8.84
C GLY A 80 4.37 -7.05 -9.39
N GLN A 81 4.27 -6.03 -8.54
CA GLN A 81 4.47 -4.64 -8.93
C GLN A 81 5.95 -4.28 -8.96
N THR A 82 6.31 -3.45 -9.92
CA THR A 82 7.65 -2.89 -10.10
C THR A 82 7.53 -1.42 -10.41
N VAL A 83 8.41 -0.60 -9.85
CA VAL A 83 8.50 0.82 -10.15
C VAL A 83 9.89 1.10 -10.70
N GLU A 84 9.96 1.83 -11.81
CA GLU A 84 11.23 2.07 -12.50
C GLU A 84 12.24 2.75 -11.58
N GLY A 85 13.48 2.24 -11.57
CA GLY A 85 14.57 2.78 -10.77
C GLY A 85 14.47 2.52 -9.26
N LYS A 86 13.53 1.68 -8.79
CA LYS A 86 13.32 1.40 -7.35
C LYS A 86 13.44 -0.08 -7.03
N ALA A 87 14.07 -0.38 -5.88
CA ALA A 87 14.14 -1.71 -5.32
C ALA A 87 12.94 -1.94 -4.38
N ILE A 88 12.02 -2.80 -4.79
CA ILE A 88 10.81 -3.13 -4.02
C ILE A 88 10.99 -4.49 -3.33
N PHE A 89 10.86 -4.52 -2.02
CA PHE A 89 10.91 -5.74 -1.21
C PHE A 89 9.53 -6.08 -0.66
N ILE A 90 9.08 -7.30 -0.89
CA ILE A 90 7.77 -7.77 -0.40
C ILE A 90 7.89 -8.36 1.01
N SER A 91 6.93 -8.07 1.88
CA SER A 91 6.83 -8.65 3.22
C SER A 91 6.93 -10.19 3.22
N GLY A 92 7.85 -10.72 4.02
CA GLY A 92 8.16 -12.14 4.13
C GLY A 92 9.06 -12.70 3.03
N GLN A 93 9.59 -11.87 2.12
CA GLN A 93 10.65 -12.27 1.20
C GLN A 93 11.88 -12.73 2.00
N ARG A 94 12.55 -13.80 1.55
CA ARG A 94 13.79 -14.33 2.17
C ARG A 94 14.98 -14.32 1.22
N LYS A 95 14.72 -14.29 -0.09
CA LYS A 95 15.75 -14.29 -1.13
C LYS A 95 15.99 -12.86 -1.61
N GLY A 96 17.25 -12.52 -1.87
CA GLY A 96 17.62 -11.20 -2.39
C GLY A 96 17.67 -10.07 -1.35
N LEU A 97 17.41 -10.36 -0.07
CA LEU A 97 17.65 -9.42 1.02
C LEU A 97 19.13 -9.42 1.37
N THR A 98 19.78 -8.26 1.32
CA THR A 98 21.16 -8.08 1.78
C THR A 98 21.24 -8.04 3.30
N HIS A 99 22.39 -8.40 3.87
CA HIS A 99 22.58 -8.58 5.32
C HIS A 99 22.15 -7.37 6.18
N TRP A 100 22.39 -6.14 5.70
CA TRP A 100 22.03 -4.91 6.43
C TRP A 100 20.53 -4.61 6.47
N ILE A 101 19.71 -5.25 5.61
CA ILE A 101 18.25 -5.09 5.60
C ILE A 101 17.59 -5.96 6.69
N GLN A 102 18.29 -6.98 7.20
CA GLN A 102 17.76 -7.92 8.20
C GLN A 102 18.03 -7.50 9.66
N THR A 103 18.69 -6.36 9.88
CA THR A 103 19.03 -5.84 11.21
C THR A 103 18.04 -4.76 11.63
#